data_AF-A0AAW6CYN4-F1
#
_entry.id   AF-A0AAW6CYN4-F1
#
_cell.length_a   1.000
_cell.length_b   1.000
_cell.length_c   1.000
_cell.angle_alpha   90.00
_cell.angle_beta   90.00
_cell.angle_gamma   90.00
#
_symmetry.space_group_name_H-M   'P 1'
#
loop_
_entity.id
_entity.type
_entity.pdbx_description
1 polymer ?
#
loop_
_entity_poly.entity_id
_entity_poly.type
_entity_poly.pdbx_seq_one_letter_code
_entity_poly.pdbx_strand_id
1 'polypeptide(L)'
;MKLSTVVNAIPVISKLMSKELPVIQSYAVAKLARRIDEETKLYNEQRQKLLQKYGEQDGDKYVIRPENVDVCNAELEELLNIDVDIPEKIDILSTNVVLTPAEMIAIEDFLAE
;
A
#
# COMPACT_ATOMS: atom_id res chain seq x y z
N MET A 1 6.42 9.07 -5.85
CA MET A 1 6.48 7.61 -6.09
C MET A 1 5.16 7.16 -6.71
N LYS A 2 5.07 5.92 -7.22
CA LYS A 2 3.79 5.41 -7.74
C LYS A 2 2.90 4.91 -6.60
N LEU A 3 1.58 5.00 -6.77
CA LEU A 3 0.63 4.45 -5.80
C LEU A 3 0.83 2.94 -5.58
N SER A 4 1.27 2.21 -6.61
CA SER A 4 1.68 0.81 -6.48
C SER A 4 2.78 0.59 -5.42
N THR A 5 3.77 1.49 -5.32
CA THR A 5 4.79 1.45 -4.25
C THR A 5 4.12 1.51 -2.87
N VAL A 6 3.17 2.42 -2.69
CA VAL A 6 2.43 2.59 -1.43
C VAL A 6 1.65 1.33 -1.06
N VAL A 7 0.89 0.79 -2.01
CA VAL A 7 0.07 -0.41 -1.79
C VAL A 7 0.94 -1.63 -1.45
N ASN A 8 2.07 -1.78 -2.14
CA ASN A 8 3.00 -2.90 -1.93
C ASN A 8 3.69 -2.85 -0.55
N ALA A 9 3.87 -1.66 0.02
CA ALA A 9 4.49 -1.49 1.33
C ALA A 9 3.57 -1.84 2.51
N ILE A 10 2.24 -1.81 2.33
CA ILE A 10 1.23 -1.98 3.39
C ILE A 10 1.50 -3.20 4.30
N PRO A 11 1.80 -4.41 3.78
CA PRO A 11 2.02 -5.58 4.63
C PRO A 11 3.22 -5.40 5.56
N VAL A 12 4.31 -4.81 5.06
CA VAL A 12 5.53 -4.58 5.82
C VAL A 12 5.33 -3.48 6.86
N ILE A 13 4.68 -2.38 6.50
CA ILE A 13 4.37 -1.29 7.43
C ILE A 13 3.41 -1.78 8.53
N SER A 14 2.43 -2.61 8.18
CA SER A 14 1.53 -3.25 9.15
C SER A 14 2.28 -4.18 10.11
N LYS A 15 3.26 -4.94 9.58
CA LYS A 15 4.16 -5.76 10.41
C LYS A 15 4.96 -4.88 11.36
N LEU A 16 5.55 -3.76 10.90
CA LEU A 16 6.32 -2.85 11.75
C LEU A 16 5.47 -2.19 12.84
N MET A 17 4.23 -1.80 12.52
CA MET A 17 3.26 -1.26 13.48
C MET A 17 2.92 -2.25 14.61
N SER A 18 3.12 -3.55 14.39
CA SER A 18 2.90 -4.59 15.42
C SER A 18 4.13 -4.88 16.30
N LYS A 19 5.26 -4.19 16.06
CA LYS A 19 6.52 -4.39 16.81
C LYS A 19 6.71 -3.33 17.88
N GLU A 20 7.35 -3.72 18.98
CA GLU A 20 7.94 -2.77 19.91
C GLU A 20 9.21 -2.19 19.28
N LEU A 21 9.18 -0.89 19.00
CA LEU A 21 10.30 -0.16 18.40
C LEU A 21 10.78 0.93 19.39
N PRO A 22 12.06 1.34 19.33
CA PRO A 22 12.50 2.50 20.09
C PRO A 22 11.65 3.72 19.76
N VAL A 23 11.54 4.67 20.71
CA VAL A 23 10.54 5.75 20.67
C VAL A 23 10.56 6.57 19.36
N ILE A 24 11.75 6.82 18.81
CA ILE A 24 11.92 7.59 17.57
C ILE A 24 11.36 6.81 16.38
N GLN A 25 11.72 5.53 16.26
CA GLN A 25 11.27 4.66 15.17
C GLN A 25 9.77 4.36 15.28
N SER A 26 9.24 4.15 16.50
CA SER A 26 7.81 4.01 16.74
C SER A 26 7.03 5.22 16.20
N TYR A 27 7.49 6.44 16.48
CA TYR A 27 6.86 7.65 15.97
C TYR A 27 6.96 7.77 14.45
N ALA A 28 8.14 7.50 13.88
CA ALA A 28 8.37 7.58 12.43
C ALA A 28 7.51 6.58 11.65
N VAL A 29 7.48 5.31 12.08
CA VAL A 29 6.64 4.26 11.46
C VAL A 29 5.16 4.61 11.59
N ALA A 30 4.70 5.08 12.75
CA ALA A 30 3.31 5.50 12.92
C ALA A 30 2.93 6.70 12.03
N LYS A 31 3.85 7.63 11.82
CA LYS A 31 3.64 8.78 10.93
C LYS A 31 3.54 8.33 9.47
N LEU A 32 4.45 7.47 9.01
CA LEU A 32 4.41 6.89 7.67
C LEU A 32 3.13 6.08 7.44
N ALA A 33 2.74 5.22 8.40
CA ALA A 33 1.53 4.42 8.32
C ALA A 33 0.26 5.28 8.14
N ARG A 34 0.18 6.44 8.79
CA ARG A 34 -0.93 7.38 8.61
C ARG A 34 -1.01 7.94 7.19
N ARG A 35 0.12 8.28 6.58
CA ARG A 35 0.18 8.75 5.18
C ARG A 35 -0.24 7.67 4.20
N ILE A 36 0.25 6.45 4.42
CA ILE A 36 -0.14 5.29 3.62
C ILE A 36 -1.66 5.03 3.75
N ASP A 37 -2.24 5.15 4.94
CA ASP A 37 -3.68 4.99 5.15
C ASP A 37 -4.53 6.06 4.43
N GLU A 38 -4.06 7.32 4.40
CA GLU A 38 -4.70 8.41 3.64
C GLU A 38 -4.80 8.05 2.14
N GLU A 39 -3.69 7.66 1.52
CA GLU A 39 -3.65 7.25 0.10
C GLU A 39 -4.44 5.95 -0.15
N THR A 40 -4.31 4.99 0.76
CA THR A 40 -4.95 3.67 0.62
C THR A 40 -6.47 3.75 0.69
N LYS A 41 -7.04 4.69 1.47
CA LYS A 41 -8.48 4.93 1.49
C LYS A 41 -9.00 5.40 0.12
N LEU A 42 -8.33 6.40 -0.47
CA LEU A 42 -8.68 6.91 -1.79
C LEU A 42 -8.55 5.82 -2.86
N TYR A 43 -7.46 5.04 -2.82
CA TYR A 43 -7.26 3.88 -3.68
C TYR A 43 -8.42 2.88 -3.57
N ASN A 44 -8.77 2.48 -2.35
CA ASN A 44 -9.82 1.49 -2.11
C ASN A 44 -11.20 1.98 -2.56
N GLU A 45 -11.51 3.27 -2.36
CA GLU A 45 -12.75 3.87 -2.86
C GLU A 45 -12.85 3.82 -4.39
N GLN A 46 -11.77 4.18 -5.10
CA GLN A 46 -11.76 4.12 -6.57
C GLN A 46 -11.78 2.68 -7.08
N ARG A 47 -10.99 1.79 -6.46
CA ARG A 47 -11.00 0.36 -6.77
C ARG A 47 -12.39 -0.25 -6.58
N GLN A 48 -13.12 0.12 -5.52
CA GLN A 48 -14.48 -0.35 -5.29
C GLN A 48 -15.43 0.11 -6.41
N LYS A 49 -15.33 1.36 -6.88
CA LYS A 49 -16.11 1.85 -8.02
C LYS A 49 -15.81 1.08 -9.30
N LEU A 50 -14.54 0.74 -9.56
CA LEU A 50 -14.16 -0.09 -10.70
C LEU A 50 -14.79 -1.48 -10.62
N LEU A 51 -14.74 -2.12 -9.46
CA LEU A 51 -15.36 -3.43 -9.23
C LEU A 51 -16.88 -3.39 -9.42
N GLN A 52 -17.54 -2.32 -8.98
CA GLN A 52 -18.98 -2.10 -9.19
C GLN A 52 -19.35 -1.85 -10.65
N LYS A 53 -18.47 -1.17 -11.39
CA LYS A 53 -18.67 -0.85 -12.82
C LYS A 53 -18.52 -2.11 -13.69
N TYR A 54 -17.51 -2.93 -13.41
CA TYR A 54 -17.12 -4.04 -14.29
C TYR A 54 -17.53 -5.42 -13.81
N GLY A 55 -17.87 -5.56 -12.53
CA GLY A 55 -18.29 -6.81 -11.93
C GLY A 55 -19.73 -6.82 -11.44
N GLU A 56 -20.10 -7.97 -10.91
CA GLU A 56 -21.39 -8.22 -10.26
C GLU A 56 -21.13 -8.65 -8.82
N GLN A 57 -22.04 -8.24 -7.93
CA GLN A 57 -21.94 -8.62 -6.54
C GLN A 57 -22.38 -10.08 -6.36
N ASP A 58 -21.47 -10.90 -5.83
CA ASP A 58 -21.68 -12.29 -5.45
C ASP A 58 -21.45 -12.41 -3.94
N GLY A 59 -22.54 -12.25 -3.18
CA GLY A 59 -22.51 -12.12 -1.73
C GLY A 59 -21.70 -10.91 -1.27
N ASP A 60 -20.61 -11.16 -0.55
CA ASP A 60 -19.69 -10.13 -0.03
C ASP A 60 -18.55 -9.79 -1.02
N LYS A 61 -18.54 -10.41 -2.21
CA LYS A 61 -17.46 -10.23 -3.21
C LYS A 61 -18.00 -9.63 -4.50
N TYR A 62 -17.10 -9.05 -5.29
CA TYR A 62 -17.37 -8.70 -6.67
C TYR A 62 -16.67 -9.69 -7.59
N VAL A 63 -17.40 -10.21 -8.57
CA VAL A 63 -16.85 -11.04 -9.65
C VAL A 63 -16.85 -10.19 -10.91
N ILE A 64 -15.67 -9.91 -11.45
CA ILE A 64 -15.53 -9.16 -12.70
C ILE A 64 -16.07 -10.04 -13.84
N ARG A 65 -16.94 -9.47 -14.68
CA ARG A 65 -17.46 -10.19 -15.85
C ARG A 65 -16.31 -10.53 -16.82
N PRO A 66 -16.25 -11.76 -17.37
CA PRO A 66 -15.12 -12.19 -18.22
C PRO A 66 -14.76 -11.22 -19.36
N GLU A 67 -15.77 -10.63 -20.00
CA GLU A 67 -15.62 -9.67 -21.08
C GLU A 67 -15.04 -8.31 -20.66
N ASN A 68 -15.06 -7.99 -19.35
CA ASN A 68 -14.58 -6.73 -18.80
C ASN A 68 -13.20 -6.86 -18.12
N VAL A 69 -12.63 -8.07 -18.02
CA VAL A 69 -11.38 -8.30 -17.28
C VAL A 69 -10.25 -7.42 -17.80
N ASP A 70 -10.05 -7.36 -19.10
CA ASP A 70 -8.96 -6.58 -19.71
C ASP A 70 -9.11 -5.08 -19.45
N VAL A 71 -10.33 -4.54 -19.64
CA VAL A 71 -10.62 -3.12 -19.41
C VAL A 71 -10.52 -2.76 -17.93
N CYS A 72 -11.00 -3.62 -17.04
CA CYS A 72 -10.89 -3.42 -15.60
C CYS A 72 -9.44 -3.45 -15.13
N ASN A 73 -8.61 -4.34 -15.69
CA ASN A 73 -7.19 -4.39 -15.37
C ASN A 73 -6.46 -3.13 -15.87
N ALA A 74 -6.79 -2.64 -17.07
CA ALA A 74 -6.22 -1.40 -17.60
C ALA A 74 -6.55 -0.19 -16.71
N GLU A 75 -7.82 0.01 -16.32
CA GLU A 75 -8.20 1.11 -15.42
C GLU A 75 -7.57 0.97 -14.02
N LEU A 76 -7.39 -0.27 -13.52
CA LEU A 76 -6.71 -0.52 -12.26
C LEU A 76 -5.21 -0.21 -12.35
N GLU A 77 -4.57 -0.52 -13.47
CA GLU A 77 -3.17 -0.19 -13.72
C GLU A 77 -2.96 1.33 -13.83
N GLU A 78 -3.86 2.05 -14.50
CA GLU A 78 -3.86 3.52 -14.53
C GLU A 78 -3.97 4.10 -13.11
N LEU A 79 -4.89 3.57 -12.29
CA LEU A 79 -5.04 3.97 -10.89
C LEU A 79 -3.75 3.75 -10.08
N LEU A 80 -3.11 2.59 -10.23
CA LEU A 80 -1.86 2.25 -9.53
C LEU A 80 -0.65 3.07 -10.02
N ASN A 81 -0.71 3.63 -11.22
CA ASN A 81 0.34 4.46 -11.82
C ASN A 81 0.24 5.96 -11.48
N ILE A 82 -0.76 6.36 -10.68
CA ILE A 82 -0.85 7.72 -10.15
C ILE A 82 0.39 8.05 -9.31
N ASP A 83 0.91 9.26 -9.49
CA ASP A 83 2.00 9.78 -8.68
C ASP A 83 1.47 10.29 -7.34
N VAL A 84 2.11 9.82 -6.27
CA VAL A 84 1.82 10.21 -4.88
C VAL A 84 3.11 10.69 -4.21
N ASP A 85 2.95 11.61 -3.26
CA ASP A 85 4.05 12.21 -2.51
C ASP A 85 3.95 11.84 -1.03
N ILE A 86 4.83 10.93 -0.60
CA ILE A 86 4.99 10.54 0.80
C ILE A 86 6.45 10.81 1.18
N PRO A 87 6.75 11.95 1.82
CA PRO A 87 8.12 12.33 2.16
C PRO A 87 8.66 11.60 3.39
N GLU A 88 7.81 10.95 4.19
CA GLU A 88 8.22 10.26 5.41
C GLU A 88 9.17 9.10 5.12
N LYS A 89 10.33 9.14 5.77
CA LYS A 89 11.33 8.06 5.77
C LYS A 89 11.45 7.41 7.14
N ILE A 90 11.80 6.12 7.16
CA ILE A 90 12.02 5.34 8.37
C ILE A 90 13.42 4.74 8.38
N ASP A 91 14.01 4.66 9.57
CA ASP A 91 15.24 3.92 9.81
C ASP A 91 14.92 2.62 10.55
N ILE A 92 15.09 1.50 9.84
CA ILE A 92 14.90 0.15 10.37
C ILE A 92 16.21 -0.48 10.85
N LEU A 93 17.37 0.04 10.42
CA LEU A 93 18.69 -0.51 10.75
C LEU A 93 19.02 -0.26 12.23
N SER A 94 18.48 0.82 12.80
CA SER A 94 18.52 1.09 14.24
C SER A 94 17.54 0.25 15.07
N THR A 95 16.96 -0.82 14.51
CA THR A 95 15.99 -1.70 15.19
C THR A 95 16.40 -3.17 15.14
N ASN A 96 15.83 -4.00 16.01
CA ASN A 96 16.03 -5.45 16.01
C ASN A 96 15.01 -6.19 15.12
N VAL A 97 14.37 -5.50 14.18
CA VAL A 97 13.35 -6.11 13.31
C VAL A 97 14.03 -6.97 12.25
N VAL A 98 13.57 -8.21 12.13
CA VAL A 98 13.99 -9.11 11.06
C VAL A 98 13.02 -8.98 9.87
N LEU A 99 13.58 -8.59 8.73
CA LEU A 99 12.88 -8.51 7.44
C LEU A 99 13.49 -9.49 6.44
N THR A 100 12.66 -10.06 5.59
CA THR A 100 13.09 -10.81 4.42
C THR A 100 13.57 -9.85 3.32
N PRO A 101 14.36 -10.31 2.33
CA PRO A 101 14.74 -9.46 1.19
C PRO A 101 13.55 -8.89 0.42
N ALA A 102 12.46 -9.65 0.28
CA ALA A 102 11.25 -9.17 -0.38
C ALA A 102 10.57 -8.04 0.42
N GLU A 103 10.56 -8.14 1.74
CA GLU A 103 10.03 -7.08 2.60
C GLU A 103 10.91 -5.82 2.55
N MET A 104 12.24 -5.96 2.43
CA MET A 104 13.15 -4.83 2.25
C MET A 104 12.88 -4.09 0.93
N ILE A 105 12.74 -4.81 -0.18
CA ILE A 105 12.43 -4.21 -1.49
C ILE A 105 11.08 -3.49 -1.44
N ALA A 106 10.07 -4.09 -0.80
CA ALA A 106 8.73 -3.50 -0.71
C ALA A 106 8.69 -2.14 0.03
N ILE A 107 9.71 -1.81 0.82
CA ILE A 107 9.78 -0.54 1.56
C ILE A 107 10.99 0.33 1.21
N GLU A 108 11.77 -0.03 0.18
CA GLU A 108 13.04 0.64 -0.13
C GLU A 108 12.86 2.16 -0.36
N ASP A 109 11.77 2.54 -1.01
CA ASP A 109 11.37 3.93 -1.25
C ASP A 109 11.02 4.71 0.04
N PHE A 110 10.88 4.04 1.18
CA PHE A 110 10.59 4.65 2.47
C PHE A 110 11.77 4.58 3.45
N LEU A 111 12.90 4.01 3.08
CA LEU A 111 14.07 3.96 3.95
C LEU A 111 14.81 5.30 3.95
N ALA A 112 15.31 5.69 5.13
CA ALA A 112 16.27 6.77 5.26
C ALA A 112 17.62 6.37 4.66
N GLU A 113 18.34 7.36 4.12
CA GLU A 113 19.72 7.19 3.62
C GLU A 113 20.73 6.92 4.74
#